data_AF-A0A955EVX4-F1
#
_entry.id   AF-A0A955EVX4-F1
#
_cell.length_a   1.000
_cell.length_b   1.000
_cell.length_c   1.000
_cell.angle_alpha   90.00
_cell.angle_beta   90.00
_cell.angle_gamma   90.00
#
_symmetry.space_group_name_H-M   'P 1'
#
loop_
_entity.id
_entity.type
_entity.pdbx_description
1 polymer ?
#
loop_
_entity_poly.entity_id
_entity_poly.type
_entity_poly.pdbx_seq_one_letter_code
_entity_poly.pdbx_strand_id
1 'polypeptide(L)'
;MSERPQSPLSRARGSFARPLAVVLALALVTGLAGRSYADDVHPPVLDPAQDAWKQAHVARVSAELASRPTAHLPAEVKAAREALVAALKAYGERGVFAQDPDHPGLAISHLIDPYGTRCALAHLIDVSGDGALLQRLAASHNEAFVPELLEDE
;
A
#
# COMPACT_ATOMS: atom_id res chain seq x y z
N MET A 1 -0.37 14.03 -44.31
CA MET A 1 -1.50 14.18 -43.37
C MET A 1 -1.82 12.82 -42.82
N SER A 2 -1.48 12.56 -41.56
CA SER A 2 -1.94 11.39 -40.80
C SER A 2 -1.93 11.81 -39.33
N GLU A 3 -3.12 12.03 -38.79
CA GLU A 3 -3.34 12.45 -37.40
C GLU A 3 -3.03 11.26 -36.46
N ARG A 4 -2.19 11.51 -35.45
CA ARG A 4 -1.98 10.58 -34.34
C ARG A 4 -3.12 10.74 -33.33
N PRO A 5 -3.75 9.67 -32.83
CA PRO A 5 -4.70 9.77 -31.74
C PRO A 5 -3.98 10.22 -30.46
N GLN A 6 -4.54 11.23 -29.81
CA GLN A 6 -4.06 11.78 -28.54
C GLN A 6 -4.44 10.84 -27.39
N SER A 7 -3.45 10.49 -26.56
CA SER A 7 -3.62 9.74 -25.32
C SER A 7 -4.48 10.54 -24.32
N PRO A 8 -5.43 9.90 -23.60
CA PRO A 8 -6.27 10.56 -22.62
C PRO A 8 -5.53 10.68 -21.28
N LEU A 9 -4.53 11.55 -21.21
CA LEU A 9 -3.91 11.97 -19.95
C LEU A 9 -3.84 13.50 -19.92
N SER A 10 -5.00 14.13 -19.78
CA SER A 10 -5.13 15.59 -19.69
C SER A 10 -6.50 15.99 -19.14
N ARG A 11 -6.66 16.01 -17.81
CA ARG A 11 -7.62 16.81 -17.02
C ARG A 11 -7.42 16.44 -15.55
N ALA A 12 -7.31 17.33 -14.57
CA ALA A 12 -7.46 18.76 -14.55
C ALA A 12 -6.57 19.32 -13.42
N ARG A 13 -5.91 20.44 -13.68
CA ARG A 13 -5.21 21.24 -12.68
C ARG A 13 -6.25 21.96 -11.81
N GLY A 14 -6.49 21.47 -10.61
CA GLY A 14 -7.15 22.20 -9.52
C GLY A 14 -6.11 22.60 -8.49
N SER A 15 -6.04 23.88 -8.16
CA SER A 15 -5.06 24.43 -7.21
C SER A 15 -5.72 24.55 -5.85
N PHE A 16 -5.26 23.77 -4.87
CA PHE A 16 -5.49 24.03 -3.44
C PHE A 16 -4.15 24.01 -2.69
N ALA A 17 -4.03 24.92 -1.74
CA ALA A 17 -2.76 25.40 -1.22
C ALA A 17 -2.47 24.84 0.18
N ARG A 18 -1.35 24.09 0.32
CA ARG A 18 -0.38 23.99 1.44
C ARG A 18 -0.91 23.74 2.89
N PRO A 19 -0.10 23.09 3.76
CA PRO A 19 0.73 21.89 3.57
C PRO A 19 0.54 20.91 4.76
N LEU A 20 -0.08 19.74 4.60
CA LEU A 20 -0.05 18.70 5.65
C LEU A 20 1.19 17.82 5.51
N ALA A 21 2.35 18.47 5.61
CA ALA A 21 3.50 17.78 6.18
C ALA A 21 3.10 17.38 7.61
N VAL A 22 3.15 16.08 7.92
CA VAL A 22 2.82 15.44 9.21
C VAL A 22 1.44 14.74 9.23
N VAL A 23 1.37 13.51 8.69
CA VAL A 23 0.38 12.50 9.12
C VAL A 23 1.04 11.21 9.64
N LEU A 24 2.37 11.12 9.67
CA LEU A 24 3.09 9.99 10.27
C LEU A 24 3.32 10.15 11.79
N ALA A 25 2.43 10.87 12.47
CA ALA A 25 2.49 11.12 13.90
C ALA A 25 1.10 11.27 14.53
N LEU A 26 0.29 10.20 14.53
CA LEU A 26 -0.54 9.83 15.69
C LEU A 26 -1.26 8.50 15.39
N ALA A 27 -0.79 7.40 15.97
CA ALA A 27 -1.60 6.21 16.18
C ALA A 27 -1.35 5.72 17.61
N LEU A 28 -1.79 6.52 18.56
CA LEU A 28 -1.90 6.14 19.97
C LEU A 28 -3.19 5.32 20.15
N VAL A 29 -2.99 4.09 20.60
CA VAL A 29 -3.87 3.34 21.51
C VAL A 29 -5.33 3.25 21.09
N THR A 30 -5.69 2.16 20.45
CA THR A 30 -6.76 1.30 20.99
C THR A 30 -6.47 -0.15 20.65
N GLY A 31 -6.15 -0.93 21.69
CA GLY A 31 -6.32 -2.37 21.64
C GLY A 31 -7.82 -2.66 21.59
N LEU A 32 -8.32 -2.93 20.38
CA LEU A 32 -9.39 -3.90 20.22
C LEU A 32 -8.88 -4.93 19.24
N ALA A 33 -9.00 -6.19 19.63
CA ALA A 33 -8.80 -7.35 18.79
C ALA A 33 -9.73 -7.27 17.58
N GLY A 34 -9.29 -6.54 16.55
CA GLY A 34 -9.85 -6.58 15.22
C GLY A 34 -9.54 -7.95 14.66
N ARG A 35 -10.53 -8.84 14.77
CA ARG A 35 -10.63 -10.14 14.12
C ARG A 35 -9.84 -10.11 12.81
N SER A 36 -8.74 -10.86 12.74
CA SER A 36 -7.84 -10.93 11.58
C SER A 36 -8.67 -11.24 10.34
N TYR A 37 -8.99 -10.23 9.54
CA TYR A 37 -9.71 -10.36 8.28
C TYR A 37 -8.84 -11.09 7.22
N ALA A 38 -7.60 -11.41 7.57
CA ALA A 38 -6.49 -11.61 6.64
C ALA A 38 -6.12 -13.08 6.34
N ASP A 39 -6.69 -14.09 7.02
CA ASP A 39 -6.19 -15.46 6.88
C ASP A 39 -6.86 -16.31 5.78
N ASP A 40 -8.06 -15.96 5.30
CA ASP A 40 -8.83 -16.83 4.38
C ASP A 40 -8.87 -16.36 2.90
N VAL A 41 -8.29 -15.20 2.57
CA VAL A 41 -8.29 -14.69 1.19
C VAL A 41 -7.07 -15.22 0.44
N HIS A 42 -7.31 -16.08 -0.54
CA HIS A 42 -6.28 -16.61 -1.42
C HIS A 42 -6.71 -16.37 -2.88
N PRO A 43 -6.28 -15.24 -3.49
CA PRO A 43 -6.65 -14.95 -4.86
C PRO A 43 -5.98 -15.99 -5.79
N PRO A 44 -6.54 -16.22 -6.99
CA PRO A 44 -5.84 -17.01 -7.99
C PRO A 44 -4.53 -16.33 -8.37
N VAL A 45 -3.43 -17.08 -8.43
CA VAL A 45 -2.16 -16.55 -8.94
C VAL A 45 -2.28 -16.38 -10.45
N LEU A 46 -2.37 -15.14 -10.93
CA LEU A 46 -2.53 -14.85 -12.35
C LEU A 46 -1.17 -14.76 -13.07
N ASP A 47 -0.17 -14.22 -12.39
CA ASP A 47 1.20 -14.11 -12.89
C ASP A 47 2.22 -14.52 -11.80
N PRO A 48 2.67 -15.79 -11.81
CA PRO A 48 3.66 -16.28 -10.85
C PRO A 48 5.00 -15.55 -10.90
N ALA A 49 5.40 -15.04 -12.07
CA ALA A 49 6.66 -14.32 -12.21
C ALA A 49 6.56 -12.94 -11.57
N GLN A 50 5.42 -12.27 -11.74
CA GLN A 50 5.13 -11.01 -11.06
C GLN A 50 5.07 -11.19 -9.54
N ASP A 51 4.45 -12.26 -9.04
CA ASP A 51 4.37 -12.51 -7.60
C ASP A 51 5.75 -12.87 -7.00
N ALA A 52 6.57 -13.64 -7.71
CA ALA A 52 7.96 -13.88 -7.32
C ALA A 52 8.78 -12.58 -7.30
N TRP A 53 8.56 -11.68 -8.27
CA TRP A 53 9.19 -10.35 -8.27
C TRP A 53 8.71 -9.50 -7.09
N LYS A 54 7.40 -9.47 -6.79
CA LYS A 54 6.83 -8.74 -5.64
C LYS A 54 7.43 -9.26 -4.34
N GLN A 55 7.54 -10.59 -4.19
CA GLN A 55 8.15 -11.21 -3.01
C GLN A 55 9.62 -10.80 -2.85
N ALA A 56 10.42 -10.91 -3.91
CA ALA A 56 11.82 -10.47 -3.90
C ALA A 56 11.95 -8.97 -3.62
N HIS A 57 11.06 -8.16 -4.18
CA HIS A 57 11.02 -6.72 -3.97
C HIS A 57 10.71 -6.38 -2.51
N VAL A 58 9.66 -6.97 -1.92
CA VAL A 58 9.28 -6.78 -0.52
C VAL A 58 10.39 -7.24 0.42
N ALA A 59 11.04 -8.37 0.15
CA ALA A 59 12.17 -8.84 0.94
C ALA A 59 13.34 -7.84 0.91
N ARG A 60 13.68 -7.31 -0.28
CA ARG A 60 14.72 -6.29 -0.44
C ARG A 60 14.37 -4.99 0.31
N VAL A 61 13.15 -4.48 0.13
CA VAL A 61 12.69 -3.24 0.79
C VAL A 61 12.66 -3.41 2.31
N SER A 62 12.18 -4.55 2.81
CA SER A 62 12.15 -4.83 4.25
C SER A 62 13.55 -4.86 4.85
N ALA A 63 14.52 -5.49 4.17
CA ALA A 63 15.92 -5.50 4.59
C ALA A 63 16.54 -4.10 4.57
N GLU A 64 16.29 -3.32 3.51
CA GLU A 64 16.74 -1.94 3.40
C GLU A 64 16.20 -1.10 4.56
N LEU A 65 14.89 -1.15 4.81
CA LEU A 65 14.25 -0.45 5.92
C LEU A 65 14.81 -0.94 7.27
N ALA A 66 15.01 -2.23 7.48
CA ALA A 66 15.59 -2.73 8.74
C ALA A 66 17.00 -2.16 9.00
N SER A 67 17.79 -1.91 7.95
CA SER A 67 19.16 -1.38 8.07
C SER A 67 19.27 0.12 8.32
N ARG A 68 18.21 0.90 8.08
CA ARG A 68 18.29 2.37 8.21
C ARG A 68 18.43 2.78 9.68
N PRO A 69 19.34 3.71 10.04
CA PRO A 69 19.50 4.16 11.41
C PRO A 69 18.23 4.77 11.99
N THR A 70 17.84 4.37 13.20
CA THR A 70 16.65 4.87 13.90
C THR A 70 16.96 5.64 15.18
N ALA A 71 18.23 5.89 15.48
CA ALA A 71 18.67 6.55 16.71
C ALA A 71 18.14 7.99 16.89
N HIS A 72 17.75 8.64 15.79
CA HIS A 72 17.18 9.99 15.79
C HIS A 72 15.65 10.01 16.02
N LEU A 73 14.99 8.85 16.03
CA LEU A 73 13.54 8.76 16.17
C LEU A 73 13.11 8.70 17.64
N PRO A 74 11.97 9.32 18.01
CA PRO A 74 11.34 9.08 19.31
C PRO A 74 11.05 7.59 19.53
N ALA A 75 11.04 7.15 20.80
CA ALA A 75 10.89 5.73 21.15
C ALA A 75 9.60 5.12 20.59
N GLU A 76 8.49 5.87 20.63
CA GLU A 76 7.20 5.46 20.08
C GLU A 76 7.22 5.27 18.55
N VAL A 77 7.86 6.20 17.83
CA VAL A 77 8.01 6.13 16.37
C VAL A 77 8.92 4.98 15.98
N LYS A 78 9.99 4.75 16.76
CA LYS A 78 10.89 3.61 16.58
C LYS A 78 10.14 2.28 16.73
N ALA A 79 9.33 2.14 17.78
CA ALA A 79 8.54 0.92 18.02
C ALA A 79 7.51 0.68 16.89
N ALA A 80 6.78 1.72 16.48
CA ALA A 80 5.82 1.63 15.37
C ALA A 80 6.52 1.23 14.06
N ARG A 81 7.66 1.84 13.78
CA ARG A 81 8.48 1.52 12.60
C ARG A 81 8.96 0.07 12.62
N GLU A 82 9.47 -0.42 13.74
CA GLU A 82 9.91 -1.80 13.89
C GLU A 82 8.75 -2.78 13.65
N ALA A 83 7.57 -2.49 14.21
CA ALA A 83 6.36 -3.29 13.99
C ALA A 83 5.93 -3.31 12.52
N LEU A 84 5.92 -2.15 11.85
CA LEU A 84 5.54 -2.06 10.43
C LEU A 84 6.54 -2.74 9.50
N VAL A 85 7.86 -2.65 9.78
CA VAL A 85 8.87 -3.38 9.01
C VAL A 85 8.73 -4.89 9.20
N ALA A 86 8.43 -5.34 10.43
CA ALA A 86 8.14 -6.75 10.69
C ALA A 86 6.88 -7.24 9.97
N ALA A 87 5.81 -6.43 9.95
CA ALA A 87 4.58 -6.74 9.22
C ALA A 87 4.81 -6.79 7.71
N LEU A 88 5.60 -5.88 7.14
CA LEU A 88 5.95 -5.90 5.71
C LEU A 88 6.73 -7.17 5.33
N LYS A 89 7.67 -7.58 6.19
CA LYS A 89 8.41 -8.83 6.00
C LYS A 89 7.47 -10.04 6.02
N ALA A 90 6.58 -10.12 7.02
CA ALA A 90 5.60 -11.19 7.12
C ALA A 90 4.66 -11.22 5.90
N TYR A 91 4.23 -10.06 5.40
CA TYR A 91 3.45 -9.94 4.16
C TYR A 91 4.17 -10.57 2.96
N GLY A 92 5.45 -10.24 2.75
CA GLY A 92 6.25 -10.84 1.69
C GLY A 92 6.44 -12.35 1.85
N GLU A 93 6.63 -12.82 3.09
CA GLU A 93 6.79 -14.26 3.39
C GLU A 93 5.50 -15.07 3.14
N ARG A 94 4.32 -14.49 3.37
CA ARG A 94 3.04 -15.13 3.03
C ARG A 94 2.86 -15.32 1.52
N GLY A 95 3.42 -14.42 0.70
CA GLY A 95 3.33 -14.52 -0.77
C GLY A 95 1.92 -14.32 -1.35
N VAL A 96 0.97 -13.83 -0.56
CA VAL A 96 -0.41 -13.56 -0.99
C VAL A 96 -0.50 -12.11 -1.46
N PHE A 97 -0.38 -11.91 -2.77
CA PHE A 97 -0.37 -10.58 -3.39
C PHE A 97 -1.69 -10.30 -4.12
N ALA A 98 -2.09 -9.03 -4.07
CA ALA A 98 -3.19 -8.50 -4.86
C ALA A 98 -2.98 -8.74 -6.37
N GLN A 99 -4.05 -9.11 -7.05
CA GLN A 99 -4.08 -9.51 -8.47
C GLN A 99 -4.91 -8.53 -9.30
N ASP A 100 -4.48 -8.27 -10.54
CA ASP A 100 -5.25 -7.50 -11.53
C ASP A 100 -5.62 -8.44 -12.69
N PRO A 101 -6.86 -8.96 -12.75
CA PRO A 101 -7.31 -9.83 -13.83
C PRO A 101 -7.56 -9.08 -15.15
N ASP A 102 -7.79 -7.78 -15.09
CA ASP A 102 -8.13 -6.97 -16.26
C ASP A 102 -6.86 -6.49 -16.99
N HIS A 103 -5.75 -6.36 -16.26
CA HIS A 103 -4.46 -5.92 -16.79
C HIS A 103 -3.28 -6.80 -16.34
N PRO A 104 -3.25 -8.08 -16.74
CA PRO A 104 -2.15 -8.96 -16.38
C PRO A 104 -0.81 -8.41 -16.88
N GLY A 105 0.15 -8.25 -15.95
CA GLY A 105 1.49 -7.73 -16.24
C GLY A 105 1.62 -6.21 -16.27
N LEU A 106 0.55 -5.44 -16.04
CA LEU A 106 0.65 -4.00 -15.77
C LEU A 106 0.82 -3.77 -14.27
N ALA A 107 1.66 -2.79 -13.93
CA ALA A 107 1.89 -2.38 -12.55
C ALA A 107 0.78 -1.43 -12.03
N ILE A 108 -0.49 -1.76 -12.29
CA ILE A 108 -1.63 -1.07 -11.69
C ILE A 108 -1.82 -1.67 -10.29
N SER A 109 -1.81 -0.82 -9.26
CA SER A 109 -1.82 -1.28 -7.88
C SER A 109 -3.16 -0.94 -7.24
N HIS A 110 -4.08 -1.90 -7.24
CA HIS A 110 -5.25 -1.80 -6.37
C HIS A 110 -4.82 -1.81 -4.89
N LEU A 111 -5.43 -0.95 -4.06
CA LEU A 111 -5.31 -1.07 -2.60
C LEU A 111 -5.91 -2.40 -2.14
N ILE A 112 -7.11 -2.71 -2.63
CA ILE A 112 -7.79 -3.99 -2.45
C ILE A 112 -8.22 -4.50 -3.82
N ASP A 113 -7.76 -5.69 -4.20
CA ASP A 113 -8.16 -6.30 -5.47
C ASP A 113 -9.62 -6.81 -5.46
N PRO A 114 -10.17 -7.22 -6.61
CA PRO A 114 -11.53 -7.76 -6.68
C PRO A 114 -11.77 -9.03 -5.83
N TYR A 115 -10.71 -9.72 -5.41
CA TYR A 115 -10.77 -10.90 -4.54
C TYR A 115 -10.74 -10.53 -3.04
N GLY A 116 -10.58 -9.24 -2.71
CA GLY A 116 -10.45 -8.76 -1.33
C GLY A 116 -9.01 -8.78 -0.79
N THR A 117 -8.02 -9.07 -1.63
CA THR A 117 -6.61 -9.12 -1.25
C THR A 117 -6.04 -7.72 -1.18
N ARG A 118 -5.38 -7.40 -0.07
CA ARG A 118 -4.69 -6.14 0.13
C ARG A 118 -3.33 -6.15 -0.56
N CYS A 119 -2.95 -5.04 -1.18
CA CYS A 119 -1.56 -4.82 -1.55
C CYS A 119 -0.69 -4.55 -0.31
N ALA A 120 0.62 -4.40 -0.50
CA ALA A 120 1.56 -4.19 0.61
C ALA A 120 1.23 -2.92 1.43
N LEU A 121 0.87 -1.83 0.75
CA LEU A 121 0.47 -0.57 1.41
C LEU A 121 -0.82 -0.75 2.21
N ALA A 122 -1.86 -1.30 1.58
CA ALA A 122 -3.14 -1.55 2.23
C ALA A 122 -2.99 -2.48 3.44
N HIS A 123 -2.10 -3.48 3.37
CA HIS A 123 -1.78 -4.33 4.52
C HIS A 123 -1.18 -3.53 5.67
N LEU A 124 -0.26 -2.60 5.40
CA LEU A 124 0.36 -1.76 6.44
C LEU A 124 -0.63 -0.80 7.11
N ILE A 125 -1.55 -0.20 6.34
CA ILE A 125 -2.63 0.65 6.86
C ILE A 125 -3.60 -0.16 7.73
N ASP A 126 -3.91 -1.40 7.33
CA ASP A 126 -4.82 -2.26 8.09
C ASP A 126 -4.21 -2.67 9.43
N VAL A 127 -2.94 -3.12 9.45
CA VAL A 127 -2.26 -3.57 10.68
C VAL A 127 -1.84 -2.40 11.59
N SER A 128 -1.80 -1.16 11.11
CA SER A 128 -1.64 0.03 11.97
C SER A 128 -2.91 0.40 12.72
N GLY A 129 -4.05 -0.24 12.40
CA GLY A 129 -5.36 0.04 13.00
C GLY A 129 -6.23 0.98 12.16
N ASP A 130 -5.78 1.37 10.97
CA ASP A 130 -6.45 2.35 10.11
C ASP A 130 -7.37 1.71 9.06
N GLY A 131 -8.00 0.57 9.39
CA GLY A 131 -8.89 -0.15 8.48
C GLY A 131 -10.04 0.71 7.93
N ALA A 132 -10.58 1.63 8.73
CA ALA A 132 -11.62 2.57 8.26
C ALA A 132 -11.09 3.58 7.23
N LEU A 133 -9.82 4.01 7.35
CA LEU A 133 -9.16 4.83 6.34
C LEU A 133 -8.93 4.01 5.06
N LEU A 134 -8.43 2.79 5.20
CA LEU A 134 -8.25 1.88 4.07
C LEU A 134 -9.54 1.71 3.27
N GLN A 135 -10.67 1.48 3.93
CA GLN A 135 -11.95 1.32 3.24
C GLN A 135 -12.38 2.58 2.49
N ARG A 136 -12.13 3.78 3.05
CA ARG A 136 -12.40 5.04 2.33
C ARG A 136 -11.50 5.19 1.11
N LEU A 137 -10.19 4.94 1.27
CA LEU A 137 -9.23 5.03 0.17
C LEU A 137 -9.54 4.02 -0.93
N ALA A 138 -9.88 2.77 -0.57
CA ALA A 138 -10.28 1.75 -1.55
C ALA A 138 -11.60 2.11 -2.26
N ALA A 139 -12.50 2.88 -1.62
CA ALA A 139 -13.74 3.31 -2.25
C ALA A 139 -13.56 4.51 -3.20
N SER A 140 -12.63 5.43 -2.90
CA SER A 140 -12.45 6.66 -3.69
C SER A 140 -11.28 6.59 -4.67
N HIS A 141 -10.21 5.87 -4.32
CA HIS A 141 -8.89 5.94 -4.95
C HIS A 141 -8.21 4.56 -4.97
N ASN A 142 -8.95 3.49 -5.28
CA ASN A 142 -8.42 2.11 -5.20
C ASN A 142 -7.18 1.90 -6.09
N GLU A 143 -7.13 2.55 -7.24
CA GLU A 143 -6.05 2.46 -8.23
C GLU A 143 -4.94 3.50 -8.04
N ALA A 144 -5.09 4.41 -7.07
CA ALA A 144 -4.18 5.53 -6.93
C ALA A 144 -2.79 5.09 -6.47
N PHE A 145 -1.77 5.64 -7.12
CA PHE A 145 -0.39 5.49 -6.67
C PHE A 145 -0.15 6.34 -5.42
N VAL A 146 0.84 5.96 -4.60
CA VAL A 146 1.21 6.73 -3.39
C VAL A 146 1.37 8.23 -3.65
N PRO A 147 1.97 8.70 -4.76
CA PRO A 147 2.02 10.13 -5.08
C PRO A 147 0.64 10.75 -5.31
N GLU A 148 -0.29 10.04 -5.94
CA GLU A 148 -1.65 10.50 -6.24
C GLU A 148 -2.51 10.57 -4.97
N LEU A 149 -2.30 9.63 -4.03
CA LEU A 149 -2.89 9.69 -2.68
C LEU A 149 -2.39 10.89 -1.86
N LEU A 150 -1.25 11.48 -2.22
CA LEU A 150 -0.72 12.70 -1.62
C LEU A 150 -1.18 13.96 -2.35
N GLU A 151 -1.86 13.82 -3.50
CA GLU A 151 -2.41 14.92 -4.30
C GLU A 151 -3.89 15.21 -3.98
N ASP A 152 -4.60 14.27 -3.36
CA ASP A 152 -5.99 14.44 -2.86
C ASP A 152 -6.06 15.10 -1.48
N GLU A 153 -5.55 16.34 -1.37
CA GLU A 153 -5.86 17.29 -0.29
C GLU A 153 -6.63 18.53 -0.79
#